data_AF-A0A7Y1MVI5-F1
#
_entry.id   AF-A0A7Y1MVI5-F1
#
_cell.length_a   1.000
_cell.length_b   1.000
_cell.length_c   1.000
_cell.angle_alpha   90.00
_cell.angle_beta   90.00
_cell.angle_gamma   90.00
#
_symmetry.space_group_name_H-M   'P 1'
#
loop_
_entity.id
_entity.type
_entity.pdbx_description
1 polymer ?
#
loop_
_entity_poly.entity_id
_entity_poly.type
_entity_poly.pdbx_seq_one_letter_code
_entity_poly.pdbx_strand_id
1 'polypeptide(L)'
;MSSVKRKFGISVWGLGLSILPIISTPALAENLKDQIGMARHLGTATWARCALELEKPGAKAFELSHERANEMPQAKFAENEQYRFDAPHGLPNTRHGFNTESVQGNIGGQGTQIDALGHFGYLPFIWDGKGEFPKDKLKYYGGWTHQQIKPTDDSRLQALGIEKVPPIVTSAILLDAARYLNNGKRLNDNQIISQADIEGILNS
;
A
#
# COMPACT_ATOMS: atom_id res chain seq x y z
N MET A 1 -42.29 -30.49 -67.01
CA MET A 1 -43.48 -30.65 -66.12
C MET A 1 -42.94 -30.63 -64.70
N SER A 2 -43.24 -29.75 -63.74
CA SER A 2 -44.32 -28.79 -63.47
C SER A 2 -43.73 -27.62 -62.64
N SER A 3 -43.82 -26.37 -63.09
CA SER A 3 -44.74 -25.29 -62.65
C SER A 3 -44.76 -24.88 -61.15
N VAL A 4 -44.16 -23.71 -60.87
CA VAL A 4 -44.62 -22.52 -60.09
C VAL A 4 -45.12 -22.74 -58.64
N LYS A 5 -44.63 -22.03 -57.60
CA LYS A 5 -45.08 -20.67 -57.20
C LYS A 5 -44.13 -20.02 -56.17
N ARG A 6 -43.69 -18.78 -56.47
CA ARG A 6 -43.18 -17.83 -55.48
C ARG A 6 -44.36 -17.30 -54.65
N LYS A 7 -44.19 -17.20 -53.33
CA LYS A 7 -45.03 -16.36 -52.47
C LYS A 7 -44.12 -15.39 -51.72
N PHE A 8 -44.28 -14.11 -52.05
CA PHE A 8 -43.92 -13.00 -51.19
C PHE A 8 -44.84 -13.00 -49.96
N GLY A 9 -44.27 -12.94 -48.78
CA GLY A 9 -44.98 -12.70 -47.53
C GLY A 9 -44.25 -11.61 -46.77
N ILE A 10 -44.78 -10.40 -46.83
CA ILE A 10 -44.47 -9.32 -45.89
C ILE A 10 -45.23 -9.65 -44.61
N SER A 11 -44.52 -9.75 -43.48
CA SER A 11 -45.14 -9.71 -42.15
C SER A 11 -44.46 -8.65 -41.31
N VAL A 12 -45.31 -7.80 -40.77
CA VAL A 12 -45.06 -6.58 -40.00
C VAL A 12 -44.70 -6.93 -38.56
N TRP A 13 -43.65 -6.28 -38.08
CA TRP A 13 -43.38 -5.82 -36.71
C TRP A 13 -43.94 -6.62 -35.53
N GLY A 14 -43.06 -7.34 -34.84
CA GLY A 14 -43.18 -7.66 -33.42
C GLY A 14 -41.92 -7.16 -32.71
N LEU A 15 -42.01 -6.02 -32.01
CA LEU A 15 -41.01 -5.54 -31.05
C LEU A 15 -40.93 -6.55 -29.90
N GLY A 16 -40.04 -7.54 -30.04
CA GLY A 16 -39.64 -8.41 -28.95
C GLY A 16 -38.78 -7.62 -27.97
N LEU A 17 -39.40 -7.14 -26.89
CA LEU A 17 -38.70 -6.58 -25.73
C LEU A 17 -37.84 -7.71 -25.14
N SER A 18 -36.57 -7.73 -25.53
CA SER A 18 -35.60 -8.68 -25.03
C SER A 18 -35.20 -8.23 -23.63
N ILE A 19 -35.83 -8.82 -22.61
CA ILE A 19 -35.40 -8.67 -21.22
C ILE A 19 -34.06 -9.39 -21.11
N LEU A 20 -32.97 -8.63 -21.29
CA LEU A 20 -31.64 -9.07 -20.92
C LEU A 20 -31.68 -9.40 -19.41
N PRO A 21 -31.40 -10.65 -19.01
CA PRO A 21 -31.22 -10.93 -17.60
C PRO A 21 -30.02 -10.12 -17.15
N ILE A 22 -30.25 -9.21 -16.21
CA ILE A 22 -29.18 -8.58 -15.44
C ILE A 22 -28.54 -9.72 -14.66
N ILE A 23 -27.49 -10.31 -15.22
CA ILE A 23 -26.58 -11.15 -14.47
C ILE A 23 -25.90 -10.18 -13.50
N SER A 24 -26.45 -10.13 -12.29
CA SER A 24 -25.77 -9.58 -11.13
C SER A 24 -24.46 -10.35 -10.98
N THR A 25 -23.37 -9.80 -11.49
CA THR A 25 -22.04 -10.25 -11.14
C THR A 25 -21.84 -9.94 -9.66
N PRO A 26 -21.64 -10.93 -8.76
CA PRO A 26 -21.33 -10.66 -7.36
C PRO A 26 -19.88 -10.16 -7.16
N ALA A 27 -19.27 -9.57 -8.20
CA ALA A 27 -17.92 -9.03 -8.19
C ALA A 27 -17.85 -7.52 -7.90
N LEU A 28 -18.99 -6.88 -7.59
CA LEU A 28 -19.11 -5.42 -7.41
C LEU A 28 -19.71 -5.01 -6.07
N ALA A 29 -19.67 -5.90 -5.07
CA ALA A 29 -19.73 -5.49 -3.68
C ALA A 29 -18.30 -5.45 -3.13
N GLU A 30 -17.49 -4.48 -3.57
CA GLU A 30 -16.38 -4.06 -2.69
C GLU A 30 -17.06 -3.69 -1.36
N ASN A 31 -16.73 -4.45 -0.33
CA ASN A 31 -17.25 -4.26 1.01
C ASN A 31 -17.07 -2.76 1.35
N LEU A 32 -18.18 -2.02 1.52
CA LEU A 32 -18.27 -0.56 1.75
C LEU A 32 -17.53 -0.07 3.01
N LYS A 33 -16.74 -0.94 3.64
CA LYS A 33 -15.92 -0.64 4.79
C LYS A 33 -14.74 0.21 4.37
N ASP A 34 -14.41 1.17 5.23
CA ASP A 34 -13.21 1.98 5.06
C ASP A 34 -11.96 1.10 5.00
N GLN A 35 -11.08 1.44 4.06
CA GLN A 35 -9.79 0.79 3.83
C GLN A 35 -8.60 1.74 3.85
N ILE A 36 -8.85 3.04 3.97
CA ILE A 36 -7.81 4.08 3.83
C ILE A 36 -7.58 4.84 5.14
N GLY A 37 -8.48 4.74 6.12
CA GLY A 37 -8.31 5.36 7.43
C GLY A 37 -8.09 6.86 7.31
N MET A 38 -7.02 7.37 7.92
CA MET A 38 -6.66 8.79 7.87
C MET A 38 -6.12 9.25 6.51
N ALA A 39 -5.75 8.34 5.60
CA ALA A 39 -5.40 8.71 4.24
C ALA A 39 -6.58 9.32 3.46
N ARG A 40 -7.81 9.25 4.00
CA ARG A 40 -8.98 10.00 3.50
C ARG A 40 -8.79 11.52 3.41
N HIS A 41 -7.81 12.07 4.14
CA HIS A 41 -7.48 13.49 4.11
C HIS A 41 -6.48 13.86 2.99
N LEU A 42 -5.95 12.87 2.28
CA LEU A 42 -5.15 13.08 1.08
C LEU A 42 -6.06 13.36 -0.12
N GLY A 43 -5.62 14.20 -1.04
CA GLY A 43 -6.36 14.57 -2.24
C GLY A 43 -6.18 16.03 -2.61
N THR A 44 -6.98 16.47 -3.58
CA THR A 44 -6.82 17.77 -4.27
C THR A 44 -6.63 18.95 -3.32
N ALA A 45 -7.43 19.05 -2.25
CA ALA A 45 -7.32 20.16 -1.30
C ALA A 45 -6.00 20.16 -0.55
N THR A 46 -5.50 19.00 -0.12
CA THR A 46 -4.22 18.88 0.58
C THR A 46 -3.05 19.08 -0.38
N TRP A 47 -3.13 18.52 -1.58
CA TRP A 47 -2.10 18.69 -2.61
C TRP A 47 -1.96 20.14 -3.07
N ALA A 48 -3.07 20.87 -3.22
CA ALA A 48 -3.05 22.29 -3.54
C ALA A 48 -2.34 23.12 -2.46
N ARG A 49 -2.58 22.82 -1.17
CA ARG A 49 -1.84 23.49 -0.07
C ARG A 49 -0.35 23.16 -0.12
N CYS A 50 0.02 21.90 -0.37
CA CYS A 50 1.42 21.50 -0.49
C CYS A 50 2.12 22.17 -1.67
N ALA A 51 1.46 22.29 -2.83
CA ALA A 51 2.02 22.94 -4.01
C ALA A 51 2.41 24.39 -3.71
N LEU A 52 1.54 25.14 -3.02
CA LEU A 52 1.83 26.52 -2.61
C LEU A 52 3.05 26.62 -1.69
N GLU A 53 3.26 25.66 -0.80
CA GLU A 53 4.44 25.62 0.09
C GLU A 53 5.72 25.28 -0.69
N LEU A 54 5.64 24.34 -1.64
CA LEU A 54 6.78 23.90 -2.46
C LEU A 54 7.23 24.97 -3.47
N GLU A 55 6.32 25.84 -3.91
CA GLU A 55 6.62 26.94 -4.85
C GLU A 55 7.23 28.18 -4.16
N LYS A 56 7.29 28.21 -2.82
CA LYS A 56 7.83 29.38 -2.10
C LYS A 56 9.30 29.62 -2.46
N PRO A 57 9.71 30.88 -2.68
CA PRO A 57 11.12 31.22 -2.87
C PRO A 57 11.96 30.70 -1.70
N GLY A 58 13.02 29.95 -1.99
CA GLY A 58 13.92 29.38 -0.99
C GLY A 58 13.45 28.05 -0.38
N ALA A 59 12.37 27.44 -0.88
CA ALA A 59 12.03 26.07 -0.55
C ALA A 59 13.22 25.12 -0.81
N LYS A 60 13.44 24.18 0.11
CA LYS A 60 14.54 23.21 0.06
C LYS A 60 13.99 21.79 0.05
N ALA A 61 14.58 20.94 -0.78
CA ALA A 61 14.33 19.52 -0.77
C ALA A 61 15.33 18.83 0.19
N PHE A 62 14.81 17.89 0.99
CA PHE A 62 15.61 17.04 1.85
C PHE A 62 15.25 15.58 1.55
N GLU A 63 16.27 14.75 1.33
CA GLU A 63 16.09 13.30 1.22
C GLU A 63 15.95 12.71 2.62
N LEU A 64 14.86 11.97 2.86
CA LEU A 64 14.56 11.35 4.15
C LEU A 64 14.68 9.82 4.12
N SER A 65 14.92 9.24 2.95
CA SER A 65 15.18 7.82 2.81
C SER A 65 16.62 7.46 3.14
N HIS A 66 16.79 6.24 3.64
CA HIS A 66 18.09 5.58 3.66
C HIS A 66 18.40 5.02 2.28
N GLU A 67 19.68 5.07 1.90
CA GLU A 67 20.18 4.35 0.74
C GLU A 67 19.86 2.86 0.89
N ARG A 68 19.21 2.28 -0.12
CA ARG A 68 18.93 0.85 -0.20
C ARG A 68 20.21 0.14 -0.62
N ALA A 69 20.79 -0.63 0.29
CA ALA A 69 22.01 -1.39 0.07
C ALA A 69 21.98 -2.71 0.85
N ASN A 70 22.83 -3.67 0.49
CA ASN A 70 22.92 -4.95 1.18
C ASN A 70 23.37 -4.79 2.64
N GLU A 71 24.12 -3.73 2.93
CA GLU A 71 24.69 -3.42 4.24
C GLU A 71 23.79 -2.48 5.08
N MET A 72 22.65 -2.04 4.55
CA MET A 72 21.74 -1.17 5.29
C MET A 72 21.22 -1.87 6.55
N PRO A 73 20.81 -1.13 7.60
CA PRO A 73 20.13 -1.75 8.74
C PRO A 73 18.86 -2.50 8.29
N GLN A 74 18.75 -3.77 8.68
CA GLN A 74 17.61 -4.63 8.33
C GLN A 74 16.92 -5.20 9.58
N ALA A 75 15.60 -5.37 9.49
CA ALA A 75 14.76 -5.93 10.53
C ALA A 75 15.07 -7.43 10.71
N LYS A 76 15.40 -7.84 11.95
CA LYS A 76 15.72 -9.24 12.31
C LYS A 76 14.52 -10.19 12.26
N PHE A 77 13.32 -9.68 12.02
CA PHE A 77 12.05 -10.42 12.03
C PHE A 77 11.50 -10.70 10.63
N ALA A 78 12.19 -10.23 9.59
CA ALA A 78 11.79 -10.37 8.19
C ALA A 78 12.93 -10.97 7.37
N GLU A 79 12.62 -11.56 6.21
CA GLU A 79 13.65 -11.96 5.26
C GLU A 79 14.46 -10.75 4.82
N ASN A 80 15.78 -10.91 4.75
CA ASN A 80 16.70 -9.86 4.36
C ASN A 80 16.44 -9.43 2.91
N GLU A 81 16.45 -8.12 2.67
CA GLU A 81 16.51 -7.59 1.31
C GLU A 81 17.91 -7.75 0.74
N GLN A 82 18.02 -8.29 -0.47
CA GLN A 82 19.30 -8.53 -1.15
C GLN A 82 19.26 -8.05 -2.59
N TYR A 83 20.26 -7.26 -2.96
CA TYR A 83 20.59 -6.83 -4.30
C TYR A 83 21.70 -7.70 -4.88
N ARG A 84 21.49 -8.16 -6.10
CA ARG A 84 22.48 -8.87 -6.92
C ARG A 84 22.63 -8.13 -8.24
N PHE A 85 23.86 -7.68 -8.53
CA PHE A 85 24.20 -6.97 -9.74
C PHE A 85 24.79 -7.95 -10.76
N ASP A 86 24.22 -7.96 -11.97
CA ASP A 86 24.69 -8.80 -13.06
C ASP A 86 25.93 -8.21 -13.74
N ALA A 87 26.68 -9.06 -14.44
CA ALA A 87 27.71 -8.58 -15.37
C ALA A 87 27.05 -7.80 -16.52
N PRO A 88 27.77 -6.85 -17.16
CA PRO A 88 27.28 -6.20 -18.38
C PRO A 88 26.99 -7.24 -19.47
N HIS A 89 25.87 -7.06 -20.16
CA HIS A 89 25.44 -7.91 -21.27
C HIS A 89 25.35 -7.12 -22.58
N GLY A 90 25.45 -7.81 -23.71
CA GLY A 90 25.25 -7.24 -25.04
C GLY A 90 24.14 -7.98 -25.79
N LEU A 91 23.39 -7.26 -26.62
CA LEU A 91 22.42 -7.89 -27.52
C LEU A 91 23.12 -8.24 -28.86
N PRO A 92 23.18 -9.53 -29.24
CA PRO A 92 23.83 -9.95 -30.48
C PRO A 92 23.31 -9.19 -31.71
N ASN A 93 24.22 -8.85 -32.63
CA ASN A 93 23.94 -8.07 -33.85
C ASN A 93 23.41 -6.64 -33.62
N THR A 94 23.66 -6.07 -32.45
CA THR A 94 23.32 -4.67 -32.15
C THR A 94 24.53 -3.92 -31.60
N ARG A 95 24.40 -2.59 -31.43
CA ARG A 95 25.35 -1.76 -30.69
C ARG A 95 24.93 -1.56 -29.22
N HIS A 96 23.97 -2.34 -28.71
CA HIS A 96 23.43 -2.17 -27.36
C HIS A 96 24.15 -3.09 -26.36
N GLY A 97 24.66 -2.48 -25.30
CA GLY A 97 25.02 -3.13 -24.05
C GLY A 97 24.11 -2.64 -22.92
N PHE A 98 23.93 -3.44 -21.88
CA PHE A 98 23.06 -3.12 -20.76
C PHE A 98 23.56 -3.80 -19.46
N ASN A 99 23.18 -3.22 -18.33
CA ASN A 99 23.39 -3.78 -16.99
C ASN A 99 22.02 -4.11 -16.40
N THR A 100 21.98 -5.12 -15.53
CA THR A 100 20.77 -5.51 -14.80
C THR A 100 21.10 -5.80 -13.36
N GLU A 101 20.09 -5.71 -12.52
CA GLU A 101 20.12 -6.16 -11.15
C GLU A 101 18.81 -6.84 -10.78
N SER A 102 18.89 -7.72 -9.78
CA SER A 102 17.73 -8.37 -9.19
C SER A 102 17.68 -8.08 -7.70
N VAL A 103 16.48 -7.84 -7.19
CA VAL A 103 16.21 -7.65 -5.77
C VAL A 103 15.30 -8.77 -5.26
N GLN A 104 15.59 -9.30 -4.09
CA GLN A 104 14.81 -10.36 -3.42
C GLN A 104 14.66 -10.10 -1.92
N GLY A 105 13.73 -10.81 -1.27
CA GLY A 105 13.45 -10.71 0.17
C GLY A 105 12.21 -9.87 0.51
N ASN A 106 12.07 -9.48 1.78
CA ASN A 106 10.91 -8.71 2.25
C ASN A 106 11.08 -7.20 2.01
N ILE A 107 10.99 -6.78 0.76
CA ILE A 107 11.27 -5.38 0.34
C ILE A 107 10.36 -4.35 1.05
N GLY A 108 9.11 -4.74 1.32
CA GLY A 108 8.10 -3.87 1.93
C GLY A 108 8.28 -3.66 3.44
N GLY A 109 9.09 -4.48 4.11
CA GLY A 109 9.37 -4.40 5.54
C GLY A 109 10.84 -4.10 5.88
N GLN A 110 11.59 -3.54 4.92
CA GLN A 110 13.00 -3.18 5.09
C GLN A 110 13.26 -1.73 4.65
N GLY A 111 14.25 -1.09 5.28
CA GLY A 111 14.68 0.27 4.98
C GLY A 111 13.62 1.33 5.32
N THR A 112 13.69 2.49 4.64
CA THR A 112 12.62 3.50 4.73
C THR A 112 11.36 2.94 4.07
N GLN A 113 10.25 2.90 4.81
CA GLN A 113 9.03 2.18 4.44
C GLN A 113 7.75 2.89 4.90
N ILE A 114 6.62 2.43 4.37
CA ILE A 114 5.27 2.79 4.81
C ILE A 114 4.52 1.49 5.08
N ASP A 115 4.04 1.32 6.30
CA ASP A 115 3.24 0.16 6.67
C ASP A 115 1.77 0.42 6.34
N ALA A 116 1.21 -0.37 5.42
CA ALA A 116 -0.21 -0.31 5.11
C ALA A 116 -1.06 -0.76 6.31
N LEU A 117 -2.35 -0.36 6.36
CA LEU A 117 -3.26 -0.73 7.45
C LEU A 117 -3.46 -2.25 7.59
N GLY A 118 -3.22 -3.02 6.53
CA GLY A 118 -3.24 -4.49 6.56
C GLY A 118 -1.95 -5.14 7.05
N HIS A 119 -0.88 -4.38 7.34
CA HIS A 119 0.41 -4.91 7.77
C HIS A 119 0.31 -5.58 9.15
N PHE A 120 -0.38 -4.95 10.10
CA PHE A 120 -0.64 -5.52 11.42
C PHE A 120 -2.14 -5.73 11.67
N GLY A 121 -2.45 -6.89 12.23
CA GLY A 121 -3.68 -7.15 12.95
C GLY A 121 -3.41 -7.29 14.44
N TYR A 122 -4.45 -7.31 15.25
CA TYR A 122 -4.37 -7.58 16.68
C TYR A 122 -5.23 -8.79 17.05
N LEU A 123 -4.79 -9.50 18.08
CA LEU A 123 -5.59 -10.52 18.75
C LEU A 123 -6.44 -9.87 19.84
N PRO A 124 -7.68 -10.35 20.08
CA PRO A 124 -8.50 -9.87 21.19
C PRO A 124 -8.01 -10.37 22.57
N PHE A 125 -6.92 -11.13 22.61
CA PHE A 125 -6.28 -11.67 23.80
C PHE A 125 -4.75 -11.72 23.58
N ILE A 126 -3.99 -11.79 24.68
CA ILE A 126 -2.53 -12.02 24.60
C ILE A 126 -2.29 -13.48 24.27
N TRP A 127 -1.58 -13.75 23.18
CA TRP A 127 -1.11 -15.10 22.86
C TRP A 127 0.19 -15.36 23.61
N ASP A 128 0.27 -16.50 24.29
CA ASP A 128 1.42 -16.90 25.11
C ASP A 128 2.60 -17.45 24.28
N GLY A 129 2.46 -17.47 22.95
CA GLY A 129 3.47 -17.98 22.02
C GLY A 129 3.54 -19.50 21.96
N LYS A 130 2.62 -20.22 22.63
CA LYS A 130 2.60 -21.69 22.62
C LYS A 130 1.56 -22.21 21.63
N GLY A 131 1.91 -23.30 20.97
CA GLY A 131 1.06 -23.95 19.97
C GLY A 131 1.00 -23.20 18.64
N GLU A 132 -0.01 -23.53 17.83
CA GLU A 132 -0.25 -22.84 16.56
C GLU A 132 -0.71 -21.40 16.80
N PHE A 133 -0.20 -20.47 15.99
CA PHE A 133 -0.62 -19.08 16.06
C PHE A 133 -2.11 -18.95 15.69
N PRO A 134 -2.97 -18.35 16.55
CA PRO A 134 -4.42 -18.28 16.33
C PRO A 134 -4.81 -17.20 15.32
N LYS A 135 -4.30 -17.32 14.08
CA LYS A 135 -4.45 -16.33 13.00
C LYS A 135 -5.90 -16.03 12.65
N ASP A 136 -6.79 -17.01 12.79
CA ASP A 136 -8.23 -16.86 12.55
C ASP A 136 -8.92 -15.87 13.52
N LYS A 137 -8.27 -15.58 14.66
CA LYS A 137 -8.76 -14.61 15.64
C LYS A 137 -8.28 -13.17 15.37
N LEU A 138 -7.36 -12.97 14.42
CA LEU A 138 -6.87 -11.63 14.10
C LEU A 138 -8.01 -10.72 13.62
N LYS A 139 -7.97 -9.50 14.15
CA LYS A 139 -8.78 -8.36 13.72
C LYS A 139 -7.85 -7.28 13.17
N TYR A 140 -8.29 -6.61 12.13
CA TYR A 140 -7.56 -5.54 11.49
C TYR A 140 -8.32 -4.21 11.67
N TYR A 141 -7.69 -3.12 11.23
CA TYR A 141 -8.32 -1.79 11.18
C TYR A 141 -9.78 -1.89 10.68
N GLY A 142 -10.71 -1.16 11.29
CA GLY A 142 -12.12 -1.16 10.86
C GLY A 142 -12.89 -2.46 11.12
N GLY A 143 -12.35 -3.38 11.94
CA GLY A 143 -13.01 -4.62 12.32
C GLY A 143 -13.01 -5.69 11.21
N TRP A 144 -12.11 -5.57 10.23
CA TRP A 144 -11.89 -6.60 9.22
C TRP A 144 -11.35 -7.88 9.86
N THR A 145 -11.78 -9.04 9.36
CA THR A 145 -11.31 -10.34 9.87
C THR A 145 -10.13 -10.86 9.05
N HIS A 146 -9.35 -11.76 9.65
CA HIS A 146 -8.27 -12.45 8.93
C HIS A 146 -8.71 -13.06 7.61
N GLN A 147 -9.83 -13.79 7.59
CA GLN A 147 -10.35 -14.42 6.37
C GLN A 147 -10.65 -13.40 5.25
N GLN A 148 -11.02 -12.17 5.60
CA GLN A 148 -11.30 -11.12 4.62
C GLN A 148 -10.05 -10.43 4.11
N ILE A 149 -8.98 -10.39 4.92
CA ILE A 149 -7.73 -9.70 4.58
C ILE A 149 -6.73 -10.64 3.91
N LYS A 150 -6.54 -11.83 4.49
CA LYS A 150 -5.57 -12.83 4.07
C LYS A 150 -6.20 -14.23 4.20
N PRO A 151 -7.05 -14.64 3.24
CA PRO A 151 -7.82 -15.87 3.32
C PRO A 151 -6.98 -17.15 3.33
N THR A 152 -5.72 -17.08 2.87
CA THR A 152 -4.76 -18.19 2.86
C THR A 152 -3.34 -17.70 3.20
N ASP A 153 -2.46 -18.61 3.58
CA ASP A 153 -1.07 -18.28 3.95
C ASP A 153 -0.26 -17.70 2.79
N ASP A 154 -0.63 -17.99 1.55
CA ASP A 154 0.07 -17.49 0.34
C ASP A 154 -0.69 -16.35 -0.37
N SER A 155 -1.93 -16.04 0.02
CA SER A 155 -2.66 -14.94 -0.62
C SER A 155 -2.05 -13.58 -0.27
N ARG A 156 -1.99 -12.69 -1.26
CA ARG A 156 -1.82 -11.25 -1.04
C ARG A 156 -2.95 -10.68 -0.15
N LEU A 157 -2.72 -9.49 0.40
CA LEU A 157 -3.80 -8.74 1.05
C LEU A 157 -4.93 -8.46 0.05
N GLN A 158 -6.16 -8.77 0.45
CA GLN A 158 -7.36 -8.54 -0.35
C GLN A 158 -7.98 -7.15 -0.12
N ALA A 159 -7.65 -6.54 1.02
CA ALA A 159 -8.07 -5.21 1.43
C ALA A 159 -7.02 -4.60 2.37
N LEU A 160 -7.14 -3.30 2.65
CA LEU A 160 -6.23 -2.54 3.52
C LEU A 160 -4.76 -2.46 3.02
N GLY A 161 -4.54 -2.77 1.74
CA GLY A 161 -3.23 -2.68 1.11
C GLY A 161 -2.88 -1.24 0.71
N ILE A 162 -1.58 -1.00 0.49
CA ILE A 162 -1.06 0.33 0.15
C ILE A 162 -1.61 0.85 -1.20
N GLU A 163 -2.03 -0.05 -2.09
CA GLU A 163 -2.65 0.30 -3.37
C GLU A 163 -3.98 1.05 -3.22
N LYS A 164 -4.60 1.02 -2.03
CA LYS A 164 -5.81 1.77 -1.71
C LYS A 164 -5.52 3.22 -1.29
N VAL A 165 -4.30 3.54 -0.92
CA VAL A 165 -3.90 4.86 -0.40
C VAL A 165 -3.61 5.82 -1.56
N PRO A 166 -4.21 7.03 -1.61
CA PRO A 166 -3.83 8.05 -2.59
C PRO A 166 -2.37 8.47 -2.44
N PRO A 167 -1.75 9.10 -3.47
CA PRO A 167 -0.40 9.64 -3.34
C PRO A 167 -0.22 10.47 -2.07
N ILE A 168 0.80 10.11 -1.29
CA ILE A 168 1.12 10.77 -0.02
C ILE A 168 1.90 12.04 -0.33
N VAL A 169 1.15 13.09 -0.61
CA VAL A 169 1.64 14.47 -0.68
C VAL A 169 0.86 15.23 0.38
N THR A 170 1.55 15.60 1.46
CA THR A 170 0.93 16.21 2.63
C THR A 170 1.91 17.14 3.35
N SER A 171 1.37 17.99 4.22
CA SER A 171 2.16 18.72 5.22
C SER A 171 2.54 17.79 6.38
N ALA A 172 3.72 18.00 6.94
CA ALA A 172 4.22 17.30 8.12
C ALA A 172 4.90 18.28 9.09
N ILE A 173 5.04 17.87 10.35
CA ILE A 173 5.77 18.59 11.39
C ILE A 173 6.90 17.66 11.87
N LEU A 174 8.12 18.16 11.91
CA LEU A 174 9.26 17.44 12.50
C LEU A 174 9.31 17.74 14.01
N LEU A 175 9.17 16.71 14.84
CA LEU A 175 9.33 16.79 16.29
C LEU A 175 10.72 16.28 16.67
N ASP A 176 11.63 17.17 17.02
CA ASP A 176 13.03 16.82 17.36
C ASP A 176 13.18 16.50 18.86
N ALA A 177 12.85 15.26 19.21
CA ALA A 177 12.95 14.77 20.58
C ALA A 177 14.40 14.71 21.10
N ALA A 178 15.39 14.47 20.24
CA ALA A 178 16.80 14.46 20.63
C ALA A 178 17.26 15.86 21.06
N ARG A 179 16.87 16.90 20.31
CA ARG A 179 17.10 18.29 20.68
C ARG A 179 16.44 18.65 22.00
N TYR A 180 15.15 18.32 22.15
CA TYR A 180 14.36 18.68 23.32
C TYR A 180 14.81 17.94 24.60
N LEU A 181 14.99 16.62 24.54
CA LEU A 181 15.26 15.79 25.71
C LEU A 181 16.74 15.62 26.04
N ASN A 182 17.63 15.84 25.06
CA ASN A 182 19.05 15.52 25.23
C ASN A 182 20.00 16.53 24.55
N ASN A 183 19.57 17.78 24.37
CA ASN A 183 20.39 18.86 23.80
C ASN A 183 21.00 18.50 22.44
N GLY A 184 20.28 17.72 21.62
CA GLY A 184 20.67 17.32 20.27
C GLY A 184 21.54 16.05 20.23
N LYS A 185 21.84 15.45 21.38
CA LYS A 185 22.51 14.15 21.45
C LYS A 185 21.52 13.02 21.23
N ARG A 186 22.02 11.88 20.74
CA ARG A 186 21.23 10.66 20.57
C ARG A 186 20.51 10.29 21.87
N LEU A 187 19.25 9.89 21.78
CA LEU A 187 18.48 9.38 22.92
C LEU A 187 19.10 8.07 23.44
N ASN A 188 18.87 7.78 24.72
CA ASN A 188 19.32 6.52 25.32
C ASN A 188 18.53 5.34 24.76
N ASP A 189 19.15 4.15 24.78
CA ASP A 189 18.44 2.92 24.43
C ASP A 189 17.22 2.72 25.36
N ASN A 190 16.09 2.31 24.78
CA ASN A 190 14.80 2.13 25.47
C ASN A 190 14.22 3.41 26.11
N GLN A 191 14.72 4.61 25.76
CA GLN A 191 14.11 5.85 26.22
C GLN A 191 12.71 6.02 25.64
N ILE A 192 11.72 6.11 26.51
CA ILE A 192 10.31 6.31 26.13
C ILE A 192 10.10 7.78 25.82
N ILE A 193 9.53 8.07 24.64
CA ILE A 193 9.01 9.39 24.29
C ILE A 193 7.53 9.42 24.67
N SER A 194 7.19 10.25 25.64
CA SER A 194 5.84 10.34 26.20
C SER A 194 4.97 11.38 25.50
N GLN A 195 3.68 11.38 25.80
CA GLN A 195 2.78 12.45 25.38
C GLN A 195 3.24 13.82 25.91
N ALA A 196 3.71 13.88 27.17
CA ALA A 196 4.20 15.13 27.75
C ALA A 196 5.43 15.66 27.01
N ASP A 197 6.29 14.78 26.49
CA ASP A 197 7.43 15.19 25.67
C ASP A 197 6.97 15.76 24.33
N ILE A 198 5.98 15.13 23.67
CA ILE A 198 5.38 15.63 22.43
C ILE A 198 4.75 17.01 22.64
N GLU A 199 3.96 17.19 23.70
CA GLU A 199 3.36 18.47 24.06
C GLU A 199 4.44 19.51 24.41
N GLY A 200 5.50 19.10 25.08
CA GLY A 200 6.65 19.96 25.37
C GLY A 200 7.34 20.47 24.11
N ILE A 201 7.60 19.60 23.13
CA ILE A 201 8.22 19.95 21.84
C ILE A 201 7.31 20.91 21.04
N LEU A 202 6.00 20.67 21.04
CA LEU A 202 5.06 21.53 20.32
C LEU A 202 4.93 22.95 20.91
N ASN A 203 5.27 23.11 22.19
CA ASN A 203 5.18 24.38 22.92
C ASN A 203 6.54 25.06 23.15
N SER A 204 7.65 24.48 22.68
CA SER A 204 9.02 24.98 22.87
C SER A 204 9.45 26.02 21.84
#